data_AF-A0AAQ3LYW6-F1
#
_entry.id   AF-A0AAQ3LYW6-F1
#
_cell.length_a   1.000
_cell.length_b   1.000
_cell.length_c   1.000
_cell.angle_alpha   90.00
_cell.angle_beta   90.00
_cell.angle_gamma   90.00
#
_symmetry.space_group_name_H-M   'P 1'
#
loop_
_entity.id
_entity.type
_entity.pdbx_description
1 polymer ?
#
loop_
_entity_poly.entity_id
_entity_poly.type
_entity_poly.pdbx_seq_one_letter_code
_entity_poly.pdbx_strand_id
1 'polypeptide(L)'
;MLNSRALSELLSRNSDARLCKRWLLMTPNGTLLAYSQPADPKDLRKQAAMAAISWQQQHTALHEHSFVADDNTNASSKIRELCTLTIESDTSNTIVRQVQPHLLLVLHGGVPPRKRTFEPRITAEGPGGEYYSLNEIKTPASGLQTSASTVSFAASTKSTAAASILEMQRKKLDAMASAITAEFHRTGFQMPDESSNKFF
;
A
#
# COMPACT_ATOMS: atom_id res chain seq x y z
N MET A 1 22.60 -8.76 -9.07
CA MET A 1 21.52 -8.67 -10.08
C MET A 1 20.25 -9.32 -9.54
N LEU A 2 19.07 -8.75 -9.82
CA LEU A 2 17.79 -9.25 -9.34
C LEU A 2 17.39 -10.54 -10.09
N ASN A 3 17.18 -11.66 -9.38
CA ASN A 3 16.70 -12.90 -9.99
C ASN A 3 15.16 -12.94 -9.99
N SER A 4 14.54 -12.45 -11.06
CA SER A 4 13.09 -12.36 -11.21
C SER A 4 12.38 -13.73 -11.16
N ARG A 5 13.05 -14.80 -11.59
CA ARG A 5 12.52 -16.17 -11.53
C ARG A 5 12.45 -16.67 -10.10
N ALA A 6 13.54 -16.53 -9.34
CA ALA A 6 13.57 -16.91 -7.94
C ALA A 6 12.56 -16.09 -7.11
N LEU A 7 12.39 -14.80 -7.41
CA LEU A 7 11.36 -13.98 -6.80
C LEU A 7 9.96 -14.47 -7.16
N SER A 8 9.67 -14.72 -8.43
CA SER A 8 8.36 -15.23 -8.85
C SER A 8 8.04 -16.57 -8.17
N GLU A 9 9.04 -17.44 -8.00
CA GLU A 9 8.90 -18.68 -7.24
C GLU A 9 8.62 -18.44 -5.76
N LEU A 10 9.39 -17.56 -5.10
CA LEU A 10 9.15 -17.16 -3.71
C LEU A 10 7.72 -16.61 -3.51
N LEU A 11 7.29 -15.72 -4.40
CA LEU A 11 5.95 -15.14 -4.39
C LEU A 11 4.87 -16.21 -4.57
N SER A 12 5.10 -17.17 -5.47
CA SER A 12 4.17 -18.28 -5.73
C SER A 12 4.06 -19.24 -4.55
N ARG A 13 5.17 -19.54 -3.87
CA ARG A 13 5.15 -20.40 -2.66
C ARG A 13 4.39 -19.78 -1.50
N ASN A 14 4.24 -18.46 -1.50
CA ASN A 14 3.55 -17.69 -0.47
C ASN A 14 2.13 -17.28 -0.86
N SER A 15 1.65 -17.65 -2.05
CA SER A 15 0.24 -17.46 -2.43
C SER A 15 -0.63 -18.59 -1.88
N ASP A 16 -1.88 -18.27 -1.60
CA ASP A 16 -2.90 -19.22 -1.20
C ASP A 16 -4.26 -18.76 -1.71
N ALA A 17 -5.17 -19.70 -1.99
CA ALA A 17 -6.42 -19.38 -2.68
C ALA A 17 -7.39 -18.47 -1.89
N ARG A 18 -7.18 -18.29 -0.58
CA ARG A 18 -8.15 -17.67 0.33
C ARG A 18 -7.66 -16.34 0.88
N LEU A 19 -6.52 -16.32 1.53
CA LEU A 19 -5.96 -15.18 2.24
C LEU A 19 -5.10 -14.32 1.30
N CYS A 20 -4.07 -14.91 0.69
CA CYS A 20 -3.12 -14.22 -0.18
C CYS A 20 -3.18 -14.77 -1.60
N LYS A 21 -4.22 -14.37 -2.34
CA LYS A 21 -4.51 -14.89 -3.68
C LYS A 21 -3.36 -14.65 -4.67
N ARG A 22 -2.74 -13.47 -4.60
CA ARG A 22 -1.71 -13.09 -5.56
C ARG A 22 -0.74 -12.06 -5.02
N TRP A 23 0.51 -12.22 -5.41
CA TRP A 23 1.60 -11.29 -5.13
C TRP A 23 2.14 -10.71 -6.42
N LEU A 24 2.43 -9.40 -6.40
CA LEU A 24 3.10 -8.70 -7.49
C LEU A 24 4.26 -7.89 -6.91
N LEU A 25 5.37 -7.86 -7.63
CA LEU A 25 6.48 -6.94 -7.40
C LEU A 25 6.60 -6.06 -8.63
N MET A 26 6.50 -4.75 -8.47
CA MET A 26 6.38 -3.81 -9.58
C MET A 26 6.96 -2.44 -9.24
N THR A 27 7.25 -1.66 -10.26
CA THR A 27 7.57 -0.23 -10.10
C THR A 27 6.30 0.58 -9.83
N PRO A 28 6.40 1.78 -9.23
CA PRO A 28 5.25 2.70 -9.07
C PRO A 28 4.52 3.03 -10.37
N ASN A 29 5.19 2.90 -11.52
CA ASN A 29 4.62 3.15 -12.85
C ASN A 29 3.84 1.97 -13.44
N GLY A 30 3.69 0.85 -12.71
CA GLY A 30 2.93 -0.30 -13.21
C GLY A 30 3.77 -1.36 -13.93
N THR A 31 5.10 -1.21 -14.00
CA THR A 31 5.96 -2.21 -14.65
C THR A 31 6.15 -3.41 -13.73
N LEU A 32 5.64 -4.57 -14.14
CA LEU A 32 5.76 -5.84 -13.40
C LEU A 32 7.19 -6.39 -13.51
N LEU A 33 7.78 -6.72 -12.36
CA LEU A 33 9.12 -7.34 -12.27
C LEU A 33 9.06 -8.82 -11.89
N ALA A 34 8.15 -9.17 -10.97
CA ALA A 34 7.88 -10.55 -10.57
C ALA A 34 6.42 -10.68 -10.11
N TYR A 35 5.87 -11.89 -10.19
CA TYR A 35 4.50 -12.15 -9.73
C TYR A 35 4.32 -13.63 -9.37
N SER A 36 3.33 -13.93 -8.53
CA SER A 36 2.95 -15.31 -8.21
C SER A 36 2.23 -15.98 -9.38
N GLN A 37 2.63 -17.19 -9.72
CA GLN A 37 2.03 -18.05 -10.74
C GLN A 37 1.10 -19.11 -10.12
N PRO A 38 0.11 -19.63 -10.87
CA PRO A 38 -0.29 -19.23 -12.22
C PRO A 38 -1.11 -17.93 -12.24
N ALA A 39 -1.03 -17.16 -13.32
CA ALA A 39 -1.79 -15.92 -13.47
C ALA A 39 -2.11 -15.60 -14.93
N ASP A 40 -3.31 -15.08 -15.19
CA ASP A 40 -3.71 -14.56 -16.50
C ASP A 40 -3.04 -13.19 -16.73
N PRO A 41 -2.30 -13.00 -17.83
CA PRO A 41 -1.72 -11.70 -18.20
C PRO A 41 -2.73 -10.54 -18.22
N LYS A 42 -3.99 -10.79 -18.59
CA LYS A 42 -5.02 -9.73 -18.61
C LYS A 42 -5.34 -9.25 -17.20
N ASP A 43 -5.57 -10.19 -16.28
CA ASP A 43 -5.83 -9.88 -14.88
C ASP A 43 -4.62 -9.23 -14.21
N LEU A 44 -3.41 -9.71 -14.50
CA LEU A 44 -2.17 -9.14 -13.97
C LEU A 44 -2.03 -7.67 -14.35
N ARG A 45 -2.24 -7.32 -15.61
CA ARG A 45 -2.16 -5.93 -16.07
C ARG A 45 -3.22 -5.06 -15.42
N LYS A 46 -4.46 -5.55 -15.32
CA LYS A 46 -5.56 -4.83 -14.65
C LYS A 46 -5.20 -4.54 -13.19
N GLN A 47 -4.68 -5.54 -12.49
CA GLN A 47 -4.29 -5.44 -11.08
C GLN A 47 -3.11 -4.50 -10.87
N ALA A 48 -2.06 -4.63 -11.69
CA ALA A 48 -0.89 -3.74 -11.64
C ALA A 48 -1.28 -2.29 -11.95
N ALA A 49 -2.10 -2.06 -12.97
CA ALA A 49 -2.58 -0.73 -13.33
C ALA A 49 -3.39 -0.10 -12.18
N MET A 50 -4.31 -0.86 -11.58
CA MET A 50 -5.09 -0.40 -10.43
C MET A 50 -4.17 -0.01 -9.25
N ALA A 51 -3.20 -0.86 -8.91
CA ALA A 51 -2.25 -0.59 -7.83
C ALA A 51 -1.40 0.66 -8.11
N ALA A 52 -0.86 0.79 -9.33
CA ALA A 52 -0.04 1.94 -9.74
C ALA A 52 -0.84 3.25 -9.69
N ILE A 53 -2.03 3.27 -10.31
CA ILE A 53 -2.88 4.46 -10.37
C ILE A 53 -3.28 4.89 -8.96
N SER A 54 -3.76 3.97 -8.12
CA SER A 54 -4.15 4.30 -6.75
C SER A 54 -2.97 4.75 -5.89
N TRP A 55 -1.78 4.16 -6.08
CA TRP A 55 -0.56 4.60 -5.41
C TRP A 55 -0.16 6.02 -5.81
N GLN A 56 -0.11 6.30 -7.11
CA GLN A 56 0.26 7.61 -7.63
C GLN A 56 -0.74 8.69 -7.23
N GLN A 57 -2.04 8.42 -7.34
CA GLN A 57 -3.09 9.35 -6.90
C GLN A 57 -2.92 9.75 -5.44
N GLN A 58 -2.66 8.77 -4.57
CA GLN A 58 -2.48 9.05 -3.16
C GLN A 58 -1.18 9.80 -2.87
N HIS A 59 -0.10 9.44 -3.57
CA HIS A 59 1.18 10.12 -3.46
C HIS A 59 1.08 11.60 -3.87
N THR A 60 0.40 11.89 -4.98
CA THR A 60 0.15 13.28 -5.45
C THR A 60 -0.69 14.05 -4.45
N ALA A 61 -1.79 13.47 -3.95
CA ALA A 61 -2.64 14.12 -2.96
C ALA A 61 -1.89 14.48 -1.67
N LEU A 62 -1.02 13.59 -1.18
CA LEU A 62 -0.18 13.86 -0.01
C LEU A 62 0.83 14.98 -0.27
N HIS A 63 1.40 15.03 -1.48
CA HIS A 63 2.32 16.09 -1.88
C HIS A 63 1.60 17.44 -1.94
N GLU A 64 0.47 17.55 -2.64
CA GLU A 64 -0.32 18.80 -2.75
C GLU A 64 -0.74 19.35 -1.38
N HIS A 65 -1.20 18.48 -0.47
CA HIS A 65 -1.60 18.90 0.88
C HIS A 65 -0.44 19.39 1.75
N SER A 66 0.80 18.96 1.46
CA SER A 66 1.97 19.43 2.21
C SER A 66 2.35 20.89 1.88
N PHE A 67 1.99 21.40 0.71
CA PHE A 67 2.27 22.79 0.30
C PHE A 67 1.27 23.82 0.81
N VAL A 68 0.05 23.40 1.16
CA VAL A 68 -1.02 24.33 1.60
C VAL A 68 -0.95 24.61 3.11
N ALA A 69 -0.20 23.84 3.88
CA ALA A 69 -0.19 23.89 5.35
C ALA A 69 0.80 24.89 5.97
N ASP A 70 1.42 25.79 5.20
CA ASP A 70 2.49 26.67 5.69
C ASP A 70 2.15 28.17 5.50
N ASP A 71 1.40 28.74 6.47
CA ASP A 71 1.41 30.19 6.74
C ASP A 71 1.50 30.51 8.24
N ASN A 72 1.85 29.54 9.10
CA ASN A 72 2.29 29.89 10.45
C ASN A 72 2.94 28.72 11.20
N THR A 73 4.11 29.02 11.76
CA THR A 73 4.92 28.26 12.74
C THR A 73 5.92 27.23 12.20
N ASN A 74 7.20 27.55 12.43
CA ASN A 74 8.43 26.76 12.31
C ASN A 74 8.35 25.33 12.88
N ALA A 75 7.64 24.42 12.21
CA ALA A 75 7.73 22.99 12.44
C ALA A 75 8.08 22.33 11.10
N SER A 76 9.29 21.77 11.03
CA SER A 76 9.82 20.93 9.94
C SER A 76 8.70 20.33 9.08
N SER A 77 8.55 20.84 7.86
CA SER A 77 7.65 20.33 6.82
C SER A 77 8.09 18.92 6.44
N LYS A 78 7.71 17.93 7.25
CA LYS A 78 7.88 16.52 6.93
C LYS A 78 7.03 16.23 5.71
N ILE A 79 7.68 16.08 4.57
CA ILE A 79 7.08 15.52 3.37
C ILE A 79 6.38 14.22 3.78
N ARG A 80 5.06 14.15 3.56
CA ARG A 80 4.26 12.98 3.92
C ARG A 80 4.55 11.86 2.91
N GLU A 81 5.51 11.01 3.25
CA GLU A 81 5.85 9.84 2.44
C GLU A 81 4.77 8.76 2.59
N LEU A 82 4.39 8.14 1.47
CA LEU A 82 3.46 7.01 1.42
C LEU A 82 4.25 5.71 1.50
N CYS A 83 4.01 4.90 2.52
CA CYS A 83 4.67 3.61 2.68
C CYS A 83 3.73 2.43 2.44
N THR A 84 2.47 2.53 2.88
CA THR A 84 1.47 1.49 2.67
C THR A 84 0.15 2.08 2.17
N LEU A 85 -0.47 1.43 1.20
CA LEU A 85 -1.80 1.74 0.71
C LEU A 85 -2.68 0.48 0.80
N THR A 86 -3.81 0.59 1.49
CA THR A 86 -4.81 -0.48 1.59
C THR A 86 -6.07 -0.06 0.85
N ILE A 87 -6.52 -0.88 -0.09
CA ILE A 87 -7.75 -0.73 -0.85
C ILE A 87 -8.67 -1.90 -0.48
N GLU A 88 -9.75 -1.61 0.22
CA GLU A 88 -10.76 -2.59 0.59
C GLU A 88 -11.92 -2.55 -0.39
N SER A 89 -12.23 -3.69 -1.00
CA SER A 89 -13.38 -3.87 -1.88
C SER A 89 -14.31 -4.96 -1.35
N ASP A 90 -15.48 -5.07 -1.97
CA ASP A 90 -16.48 -6.10 -1.72
C ASP A 90 -15.94 -7.53 -1.86
N THR A 91 -15.02 -7.74 -2.81
CA THR A 91 -14.55 -9.04 -3.28
C THR A 91 -13.09 -9.34 -2.94
N SER A 92 -12.32 -8.31 -2.58
CA SER A 92 -10.89 -8.46 -2.27
C SER A 92 -10.32 -7.31 -1.44
N ASN A 93 -9.16 -7.54 -0.84
CA ASN A 93 -8.30 -6.48 -0.33
C ASN A 93 -7.08 -6.38 -1.24
N THR A 94 -6.66 -5.17 -1.56
CA THR A 94 -5.36 -4.92 -2.19
C THR A 94 -4.51 -4.11 -1.24
N ILE A 95 -3.31 -4.58 -0.94
CA ILE A 95 -2.38 -3.91 -0.04
C ILE A 95 -1.07 -3.69 -0.80
N VAL A 96 -0.67 -2.44 -0.95
CA VAL A 96 0.55 -2.02 -1.63
C VAL A 96 1.52 -1.51 -0.57
N ARG A 97 2.74 -2.02 -0.56
CA ARG A 97 3.82 -1.62 0.36
C ARG A 97 5.04 -1.21 -0.43
N GLN A 98 5.60 -0.06 -0.11
CA GLN A 98 6.90 0.34 -0.64
C GLN A 98 8.01 -0.46 0.04
N VAL A 99 8.82 -1.16 -0.75
CA VAL A 99 9.98 -1.93 -0.27
C VAL A 99 11.31 -1.23 -0.56
N GLN A 100 11.35 -0.41 -1.61
CA GLN A 100 12.39 0.58 -1.94
C GLN A 100 11.72 1.79 -2.64
N PRO A 101 12.37 2.96 -2.78
CA PRO A 101 11.75 4.16 -3.37
C PRO A 101 11.01 3.90 -4.70
N HIS A 102 11.62 3.11 -5.58
CA HIS A 102 11.10 2.76 -6.91
C HIS A 102 10.55 1.33 -7.01
N LEU A 103 10.21 0.69 -5.89
CA LEU A 103 9.79 -0.70 -5.87
C LEU A 103 8.64 -0.94 -4.87
N LEU A 104 7.55 -1.49 -5.39
CA LEU A 104 6.32 -1.79 -4.66
C LEU A 104 6.09 -3.30 -4.62
N LEU A 105 5.73 -3.79 -3.43
CA LEU A 105 5.17 -5.11 -3.21
C LEU A 105 3.65 -5.00 -3.05
N VAL A 106 2.91 -5.74 -3.86
CA VAL A 106 1.45 -5.75 -3.87
C VAL A 106 0.93 -7.12 -3.48
N LEU A 107 0.00 -7.14 -2.53
CA LEU A 107 -0.77 -8.30 -2.14
C LEU A 107 -2.23 -8.10 -2.54
N HIS A 108 -2.75 -8.99 -3.38
CA HIS A 108 -4.19 -9.16 -3.56
C HIS A 108 -4.67 -10.31 -2.68
N GLY A 109 -5.49 -9.96 -1.70
CA GLY A 109 -6.06 -10.89 -0.74
C GLY A 109 -7.54 -11.17 -0.98
N GLY A 110 -7.98 -12.37 -0.60
CA GLY A 110 -9.40 -12.69 -0.57
C GLY A 110 -10.07 -12.18 0.70
N VAL A 111 -11.38 -11.97 0.62
CA VAL A 111 -12.19 -11.56 1.75
C VAL A 111 -13.43 -12.45 1.80
N PRO A 112 -13.97 -12.77 3.00
CA PRO A 112 -15.27 -13.40 3.10
C PRO A 112 -16.35 -12.49 2.52
N PRO A 113 -17.51 -13.03 2.13
CA PRO A 113 -18.64 -12.22 1.68
C PRO A 113 -18.95 -11.10 2.68
N ARG A 114 -18.84 -9.85 2.21
CA ARG A 114 -19.13 -8.66 3.03
C ARG A 114 -20.63 -8.40 3.05
N LYS A 115 -21.09 -7.68 4.09
CA LYS A 115 -22.49 -7.25 4.18
C LYS A 115 -22.81 -6.29 3.04
N ARG A 116 -24.08 -6.23 2.62
CA ARG A 116 -24.56 -5.30 1.58
C ARG A 116 -24.28 -3.82 1.87
N THR A 117 -24.12 -3.46 3.14
CA THR A 117 -23.78 -2.11 3.62
C THR A 117 -22.28 -1.82 3.65
N PHE A 118 -21.45 -2.72 3.11
CA PHE A 118 -20.02 -2.49 3.08
C PHE A 118 -19.67 -1.37 2.10
N GLU A 119 -18.94 -0.37 2.59
CA GLU A 119 -18.43 0.73 1.77
C GLU A 119 -16.95 0.49 1.46
N PRO A 120 -16.56 0.45 0.17
CA PRO A 120 -15.16 0.40 -0.22
C PRO A 120 -14.38 1.57 0.38
N ARG A 121 -13.14 1.29 0.79
CA ARG A 121 -12.29 2.28 1.46
C ARG A 121 -10.86 2.19 0.96
N ILE A 122 -10.24 3.35 0.83
CA ILE A 122 -8.81 3.50 0.60
C ILE A 122 -8.19 4.10 1.86
N THR A 123 -7.11 3.49 2.35
CA THR A 123 -6.38 3.93 3.53
C THR A 123 -4.90 4.02 3.18
N ALA A 124 -4.29 5.17 3.49
CA ALA A 124 -2.89 5.44 3.20
C ALA A 124 -2.12 5.62 4.51
N GLU A 125 -0.88 5.17 4.53
CA GLU A 125 -0.07 5.12 5.74
C GLU A 125 1.36 5.58 5.50
N GLY A 126 1.88 6.35 6.45
CA GLY A 126 3.25 6.85 6.44
C GLY A 126 4.27 5.90 7.09
N PRO A 127 5.56 6.32 7.15
CA PRO A 127 6.66 5.52 7.69
C PRO A 127 6.46 5.09 9.15
N GLY A 128 5.78 5.92 9.95
CA GLY A 128 5.49 5.66 11.37
C GLY A 128 4.19 4.89 11.63
N GLY A 129 3.50 4.41 10.59
CA GLY A 129 2.17 3.80 10.72
C GLY A 129 1.05 4.83 10.98
N GLU A 130 1.34 6.12 10.78
CA GLU A 130 0.33 7.18 10.82
C GLU A 130 -0.64 7.02 9.65
N TYR A 131 -1.94 6.95 9.97
CA TYR A 131 -2.99 6.83 8.98
C TYR A 131 -3.32 8.20 8.39
N TYR A 132 -3.10 8.38 7.09
CA TYR A 132 -3.63 9.52 6.34
C TYR A 132 -5.09 9.22 5.97
N SER A 133 -6.04 9.68 6.80
CA SER A 133 -7.45 9.65 6.43
C SER A 133 -7.82 10.88 5.62
N LEU A 134 -8.16 10.72 4.34
CA LEU A 134 -8.69 11.79 3.49
C LEU A 134 -10.08 12.31 3.93
N ASN A 135 -10.69 11.73 4.98
CA ASN A 135 -12.03 12.11 5.45
C ASN A 135 -12.09 13.47 6.15
N GLU A 136 -10.97 14.16 6.41
CA GLU A 136 -10.98 15.55 6.88
C GLU A 136 -11.33 16.57 5.76
N ILE A 137 -11.48 16.13 4.50
CA ILE A 137 -11.70 17.03 3.35
C ILE A 137 -13.21 17.33 3.11
N LYS A 138 -14.12 16.91 4.02
CA LYS A 138 -15.56 17.23 3.91
C LYS A 138 -16.16 17.81 5.19
N THR A 139 -15.61 18.92 5.70
CA THR A 139 -16.43 19.90 6.44
C THR A 139 -15.70 21.24 6.57
N PRO A 140 -16.21 22.37 6.05
CA PRO A 140 -15.83 23.67 6.57
C PRO A 140 -16.36 23.82 7.99
N ALA A 141 -15.51 24.40 8.84
CA ALA A 141 -15.58 24.51 10.28
C ALA A 141 -16.94 24.92 10.88
N SER A 142 -17.24 24.36 12.05
CA SER A 142 -17.67 25.18 13.19
C SER A 142 -17.40 24.46 14.52
N GLY A 143 -16.64 25.13 15.39
CA GLY A 143 -16.75 24.92 16.84
C GLY A 143 -15.62 24.16 17.52
N LEU A 144 -14.55 24.90 17.86
CA LEU A 144 -13.89 24.91 19.17
C LEU A 144 -13.63 23.59 19.95
N GLN A 145 -12.34 23.41 20.26
CA GLN A 145 -11.77 22.91 21.52
C GLN A 145 -11.14 21.50 21.58
N THR A 146 -9.94 21.54 22.17
CA THR A 146 -9.23 20.52 22.97
C THR A 146 -8.46 19.41 22.26
N SER A 147 -7.13 19.60 22.27
CA SER A 147 -6.11 18.56 22.26
C SER A 147 -6.39 17.47 23.29
N ALA A 148 -6.59 16.24 22.84
CA ALA A 148 -6.30 15.03 23.60
C ALA A 148 -6.14 13.85 22.65
N SER A 149 -4.94 13.27 22.65
CA SER A 149 -4.60 11.99 22.04
C SER A 149 -5.64 10.94 22.45
N THR A 150 -6.55 10.61 21.53
CA THR A 150 -7.46 9.49 21.71
C THR A 150 -7.33 8.63 20.47
N VAL A 151 -6.59 7.53 20.63
CA VAL A 151 -6.60 6.37 19.73
C VAL A 151 -8.06 6.04 19.42
N SER A 152 -8.55 6.56 18.29
CA SER A 152 -9.89 6.32 17.83
C SER A 152 -9.92 4.94 17.20
N PHE A 153 -10.04 3.93 18.07
CA PHE A 153 -10.73 2.70 17.72
C PHE A 153 -12.19 3.07 17.43
N ALA A 154 -12.44 3.63 16.25
CA ALA A 154 -13.78 3.71 15.68
C ALA A 154 -14.19 2.27 15.35
N ALA A 155 -14.69 1.58 16.37
CA ALA A 155 -15.33 0.28 16.29
C ALA A 155 -16.69 0.44 15.59
N SER A 156 -16.66 0.80 14.30
CA SER A 156 -17.79 0.58 13.41
C SER A 156 -17.85 -0.92 13.15
N THR A 157 -18.69 -1.62 13.90
CA THR A 157 -19.10 -3.04 13.80
C THR A 157 -18.43 -3.85 12.68
N LYS A 158 -17.10 -4.01 12.77
CA LYS A 158 -16.36 -4.86 11.85
C LYS A 158 -16.88 -6.27 12.13
N SER A 159 -17.23 -7.04 11.10
CA SER A 159 -17.26 -8.48 11.34
C SER A 159 -15.84 -8.84 11.80
N THR A 160 -15.72 -9.39 13.01
CA THR A 160 -14.41 -9.71 13.63
C THR A 160 -13.55 -10.55 12.68
N ALA A 161 -14.19 -11.36 11.83
CA ALA A 161 -13.57 -12.13 10.76
C ALA A 161 -12.94 -11.27 9.64
N ALA A 162 -13.61 -10.22 9.14
CA ALA A 162 -13.03 -9.40 8.06
C ALA A 162 -11.85 -8.56 8.57
N ALA A 163 -11.97 -8.02 9.79
CA ALA A 163 -10.88 -7.29 10.43
C ALA A 163 -9.65 -8.18 10.67
N SER A 164 -9.86 -9.38 11.21
CA SER A 164 -8.76 -10.34 11.47
C SER A 164 -8.10 -10.82 10.17
N ILE A 165 -8.85 -10.96 9.08
CA ILE A 165 -8.29 -11.34 7.77
C ILE A 165 -7.40 -10.22 7.20
N LEU A 166 -7.84 -8.97 7.28
CA LEU A 166 -7.01 -7.84 6.84
C LEU A 166 -5.73 -7.77 7.68
N GLU A 167 -5.83 -7.92 9.00
CA GLU A 167 -4.67 -7.96 9.89
C GLU A 167 -3.69 -9.07 9.52
N MET A 168 -4.20 -10.27 9.22
CA MET A 168 -3.38 -11.41 8.80
C MET A 168 -2.71 -11.17 7.44
N GLN A 169 -3.43 -10.58 6.48
CA GLN A 169 -2.87 -10.17 5.18
C GLN A 169 -1.75 -9.16 5.35
N ARG A 170 -1.94 -8.15 6.21
CA ARG A 170 -0.94 -7.13 6.52
C ARG A 170 0.29 -7.74 7.17
N LYS A 171 0.10 -8.57 8.20
CA LYS A 171 1.22 -9.27 8.86
C LYS A 171 2.04 -10.10 7.87
N LYS A 172 1.38 -10.76 6.92
CA LYS A 172 2.08 -11.56 5.89
C LYS A 172 2.79 -10.69 4.85
N LEU A 173 2.17 -9.57 4.45
CA LEU A 173 2.82 -8.56 3.59
C LEU A 173 4.06 -7.97 4.26
N ASP A 174 3.97 -7.58 5.52
CA ASP A 174 5.06 -6.96 6.26
C ASP A 174 6.22 -7.94 6.45
N ALA A 175 5.92 -9.22 6.75
CA ALA A 175 6.93 -10.27 6.82
C ALA A 175 7.62 -10.50 5.47
N MET A 176 6.86 -10.54 4.37
CA MET A 176 7.42 -10.71 3.04
C MET A 176 8.24 -9.50 2.60
N ALA A 177 7.75 -8.29 2.85
CA ALA A 177 8.46 -7.05 2.60
C ALA A 177 9.79 -7.01 3.35
N SER A 178 9.77 -7.33 4.65
CA SER A 178 10.98 -7.41 5.47
C SER A 178 12.00 -8.42 4.93
N ALA A 179 11.55 -9.62 4.55
CA ALA A 179 12.42 -10.64 3.98
C ALA A 179 13.04 -10.21 2.63
N ILE A 180 12.25 -9.60 1.74
CA ILE A 180 12.71 -9.08 0.46
C ILE A 180 13.71 -7.93 0.67
N THR A 181 13.39 -6.96 1.54
CA THR A 181 14.28 -5.84 1.85
C THR A 181 15.59 -6.32 2.48
N ALA A 182 15.55 -7.27 3.42
CA ALA A 182 16.75 -7.84 4.03
C ALA A 182 17.65 -8.52 2.99
N GLU A 183 17.06 -9.25 2.05
CA GLU A 183 17.80 -9.91 0.96
C GLU A 183 18.41 -8.89 -0.02
N PHE A 184 17.70 -7.80 -0.32
CA PHE A 184 18.25 -6.70 -1.12
C PHE A 184 19.43 -6.01 -0.42
N HIS A 185 19.33 -5.76 0.88
CA HIS A 185 20.45 -5.20 1.66
C HIS A 185 21.64 -6.16 1.66
N ARG A 186 21.41 -7.46 1.85
CA ARG A 186 22.46 -8.50 1.85
C ARG A 186 23.18 -8.60 0.50
N THR A 187 22.45 -8.42 -0.60
CA THR A 187 23.00 -8.51 -1.97
C THR A 187 23.50 -7.17 -2.51
N GLY A 188 23.29 -6.07 -1.78
CA GLY A 188 23.57 -4.71 -2.25
C GLY A 188 22.68 -4.27 -3.41
N PHE A 189 21.53 -4.92 -3.61
CA PHE A 189 20.62 -4.57 -4.69
C PHE A 189 19.83 -3.30 -4.35
N GLN A 190 20.06 -2.25 -5.14
CA GLN A 190 19.27 -1.04 -5.14
C GLN A 190 18.59 -0.90 -6.51
N MET A 191 17.28 -0.66 -6.50
CA MET A 191 16.56 -0.33 -7.72
C MET A 191 17.11 1.00 -8.26
N PRO A 192 17.59 1.05 -9.52
CA PRO A 192 18.13 2.28 -10.09
C PRO A 192 17.11 3.41 -10.03
N ASP A 193 17.58 4.62 -9.76
CA ASP A 193 16.74 5.80 -9.89
C ASP A 193 16.49 6.05 -11.37
N GLU A 194 15.23 6.30 -11.75
CA GLU A 194 14.84 6.57 -13.14
C GLU A 194 15.60 7.79 -13.73
N SER A 195 16.15 8.67 -12.88
CA SER A 195 16.99 9.81 -13.27
C SER A 195 18.42 9.46 -13.70
N SER A 196 18.87 8.23 -13.42
CA SER A 196 20.21 7.74 -13.80
C SER A 196 20.25 7.21 -15.24
N ASN A 197 19.09 7.00 -15.89
CA ASN A 197 18.97 6.69 -17.31
C ASN A 197 19.02 7.98 -18.16
N LYS A 198 20.11 8.74 -18.06
CA LYS A 198 20.45 9.77 -19.05
C LYS A 198 21.12 9.12 -20.27
N PHE A 199 20.35 8.34 -21.01
CA PHE A 199 20.73 7.88 -22.35
C PHE A 199 19.65 8.24 -23.37
N PHE A 200 19.18 9.49 -23.33
CA PHE A 200 18.60 10.21 -24.47
C PHE A 200 18.85 11.70 -24.29
#